data_AF-A0A2M8C3H0-F1
#
_entry.id   AF-A0A2M8C3H0-F1
#
_cell.length_a   1.000
_cell.length_b   1.000
_cell.length_c   1.000
_cell.angle_alpha   90.00
_cell.angle_beta   90.00
_cell.angle_gamma   90.00
#
_symmetry.space_group_name_H-M   'P 1'
#
loop_
_entity.id
_entity.type
_entity.pdbx_description
1 polymer ?
#
loop_
_entity_poly.entity_id
_entity_poly.type
_entity_poly.pdbx_seq_one_letter_code
_entity_poly.pdbx_strand_id
1 'polypeptide(L)'
;MLSVTPSPAGAFSPTPQKFPRPPYDRDLYWPLGKIAFSLLPLAGTSSRRATVQQEVIKDTIWTHDQIQGVVNVNVPVRQTVIRLRSGGLWVHNPVAPTPQLIKMMRELEDRYGPVKHIVLGTVALEHKATLGAF
;
A
#
# COMPACT_ATOMS: atom_id res chain seq x y z
N MET A 1 -42.85 -30.67 13.41
CA MET A 1 -41.87 -30.81 12.32
C MET A 1 -41.95 -29.53 11.49
N LEU A 2 -41.06 -28.56 11.72
CA LEU A 2 -41.07 -27.26 11.02
C LEU A 2 -40.23 -27.40 9.75
N SER A 3 -40.90 -27.25 8.60
CA SER A 3 -40.29 -27.23 7.27
C SER A 3 -39.54 -25.93 7.07
N VAL A 4 -38.20 -26.01 6.94
CA VAL A 4 -37.35 -24.88 6.53
C VAL A 4 -37.14 -25.00 5.03
N THR A 5 -37.75 -24.11 4.26
CA THR A 5 -37.47 -23.94 2.83
C THR A 5 -36.15 -23.20 2.65
N PRO A 6 -35.19 -23.71 1.85
CA PRO A 6 -33.95 -22.98 1.59
C PRO A 6 -34.24 -21.81 0.65
N SER A 7 -33.90 -20.61 1.08
CA SER A 7 -33.94 -19.40 0.25
C SER A 7 -32.91 -19.57 -0.88
N PRO A 8 -33.25 -19.31 -2.16
CA PRO A 8 -32.29 -19.46 -3.25
C PRO A 8 -31.14 -18.49 -3.04
N ALA A 9 -29.91 -19.00 -3.07
CA ALA A 9 -28.70 -18.20 -3.03
C ALA A 9 -28.75 -17.20 -4.19
N GLY A 10 -28.92 -15.92 -3.87
CA GLY A 10 -28.89 -14.85 -4.86
C GLY A 10 -27.58 -14.92 -5.63
N ALA A 11 -27.67 -14.90 -6.97
CA ALA A 11 -26.50 -14.89 -7.83
C ALA A 11 -25.62 -13.69 -7.46
N PHE A 12 -24.47 -13.95 -6.86
CA PHE A 12 -23.44 -12.94 -6.67
C PHE A 12 -22.90 -12.58 -8.05
N SER A 13 -23.35 -11.46 -8.60
CA SER A 13 -22.76 -10.86 -9.79
C SER A 13 -21.55 -10.03 -9.32
N PRO A 14 -20.30 -10.50 -9.48
CA PRO A 14 -19.14 -9.69 -9.15
C PRO A 14 -19.16 -8.50 -10.10
N THR A 15 -19.49 -7.32 -9.58
CA THR A 15 -19.21 -6.10 -10.32
C THR A 15 -17.70 -6.06 -10.49
N PRO A 16 -17.16 -5.94 -11.72
CA PRO A 16 -15.72 -5.84 -11.92
C PRO A 16 -15.24 -4.64 -11.13
N GLN A 17 -14.59 -4.89 -9.98
CA GLN A 17 -14.06 -3.82 -9.16
C GLN A 17 -12.94 -3.19 -9.99
N LYS A 18 -13.24 -2.03 -10.60
CA LYS A 18 -12.26 -1.25 -11.36
C LYS A 18 -11.28 -0.69 -10.34
N PHE A 19 -10.22 -1.45 -10.06
CA PHE A 19 -9.12 -0.94 -9.28
C PHE A 19 -8.59 0.30 -9.99
N PRO A 20 -8.56 1.47 -9.33
CA PRO A 20 -7.98 2.67 -9.93
C PRO A 20 -6.52 2.35 -10.25
N ARG A 21 -6.22 2.27 -11.54
CA ARG A 21 -4.86 2.13 -12.06
C ARG A 21 -4.44 3.52 -12.52
N PRO A 22 -3.50 4.17 -11.84
CA PRO A 22 -2.99 5.49 -12.27
C PRO A 22 -2.47 5.42 -13.71
N PRO A 23 -2.29 6.55 -14.43
CA PRO A 23 -1.62 6.63 -15.74
C PRO A 23 -0.08 6.57 -15.61
N TYR A 24 0.65 6.31 -16.71
CA TYR A 24 2.10 6.08 -16.64
C TYR A 24 2.81 7.38 -16.28
N ASP A 25 3.67 7.33 -15.27
CA ASP A 25 4.45 8.46 -14.80
C ASP A 25 5.80 7.96 -14.26
N ARG A 26 6.87 8.73 -14.51
CA ARG A 26 8.23 8.46 -14.02
C ARG A 26 8.26 8.45 -12.50
N ASP A 27 7.36 9.20 -11.86
CA ASP A 27 7.24 9.30 -10.42
C ASP A 27 6.70 8.02 -9.74
N LEU A 28 6.36 6.99 -10.52
CA LEU A 28 5.88 5.69 -10.03
C LEU A 28 6.96 4.61 -10.04
N TYR A 29 8.19 4.95 -10.46
CA TYR A 29 9.30 4.02 -10.57
C TYR A 29 10.00 3.83 -9.23
N TRP A 30 10.23 2.57 -8.84
CA TRP A 30 11.12 2.21 -7.73
C TRP A 30 11.86 0.90 -8.02
N PRO A 31 13.20 0.86 -7.95
CA PRO A 31 14.00 -0.28 -8.41
C PRO A 31 14.13 -1.38 -7.33
N LEU A 32 13.02 -1.96 -6.88
CA LEU A 32 13.01 -2.96 -5.79
C LEU A 32 13.99 -4.12 -6.05
N GLY A 33 14.10 -4.57 -7.30
CA GLY A 33 15.01 -5.67 -7.69
C GLY A 33 16.48 -5.40 -7.40
N LYS A 34 16.92 -4.12 -7.39
CA LYS A 34 18.30 -3.75 -7.04
C LYS A 34 18.58 -3.78 -5.54
N ILE A 35 17.55 -3.63 -4.71
CA ILE A 35 17.68 -3.40 -3.26
C ILE A 35 17.41 -4.67 -2.45
N ALA A 36 16.42 -5.50 -2.85
CA ALA A 36 15.95 -6.60 -2.01
C ALA A 36 16.06 -8.00 -2.64
N PHE A 37 16.34 -8.11 -3.95
CA PHE A 37 16.14 -9.36 -4.69
C PHE A 37 17.17 -9.60 -5.81
N SER A 38 18.44 -9.26 -5.60
CA SER A 38 19.51 -9.43 -6.59
C SER A 38 19.67 -10.85 -7.18
N LEU A 39 19.01 -11.87 -6.62
CA LEU A 39 19.14 -13.28 -7.01
C LEU A 39 17.80 -13.99 -7.28
N LEU A 40 16.66 -13.32 -7.15
CA LEU A 40 15.33 -13.91 -7.45
C LEU A 40 14.81 -13.32 -8.76
N PRO A 41 14.28 -14.14 -9.69
CA PRO A 41 13.75 -13.67 -10.97
C PRO A 41 12.40 -12.97 -10.75
N LEU A 42 12.44 -11.78 -10.17
CA LEU A 42 11.26 -10.97 -9.95
C LEU A 42 10.86 -10.25 -11.23
N ALA A 43 9.55 -10.07 -11.40
CA ALA A 43 8.98 -9.18 -12.39
C ALA A 43 9.48 -7.74 -12.15
N GLY A 44 10.54 -7.38 -12.87
CA GLY A 44 10.93 -6.02 -13.18
C GLY A 44 11.68 -5.27 -12.08
N THR A 45 12.97 -5.07 -12.32
CA THR A 45 13.76 -3.94 -11.78
C THR A 45 13.14 -2.56 -12.08
N SER A 46 12.07 -2.53 -12.89
CA SER A 46 11.30 -1.37 -13.33
C SER A 46 9.79 -1.55 -13.09
N SER A 47 9.40 -2.14 -11.96
CA SER A 47 8.00 -2.33 -11.61
C SER A 47 7.31 -0.99 -11.31
N ARG A 48 6.19 -0.73 -11.98
CA ARG A 48 5.33 0.43 -11.74
C ARG A 48 4.57 0.28 -10.42
N ARG A 49 4.74 1.23 -9.50
CA ARG A 49 4.16 1.16 -8.15
C ARG A 49 3.34 2.39 -7.84
N ALA A 50 2.23 2.49 -8.56
CA ALA A 50 1.33 3.59 -8.37
C ALA A 50 0.64 3.47 -7.00
N THR A 51 0.59 4.59 -6.30
CA THR A 51 0.10 4.67 -4.92
C THR A 51 -1.34 5.13 -4.93
N VAL A 52 -2.24 4.33 -4.37
CA VAL A 52 -3.63 4.72 -4.12
C VAL A 52 -3.72 5.14 -2.66
N GLN A 53 -3.98 6.43 -2.43
CA GLN A 53 -4.22 6.95 -1.08
C GLN A 53 -5.72 6.95 -0.77
N GLN A 54 -6.08 6.45 0.41
CA GLN A 54 -7.43 6.55 0.96
C GLN A 54 -7.37 7.09 2.39
N GLU A 55 -8.11 8.16 2.66
CA GLU A 55 -8.40 8.65 4.01
C GLU A 55 -9.53 7.77 4.59
N VAL A 56 -9.20 6.90 5.54
CA VAL A 56 -10.14 5.94 6.14
C VAL A 56 -10.90 6.58 7.30
N ILE A 57 -10.20 7.40 8.08
CA ILE A 57 -10.79 8.24 9.13
C ILE A 57 -10.30 9.66 8.89
N LYS A 58 -11.26 10.59 8.81
CA LYS A 58 -11.01 12.00 8.54
C LYS A 58 -9.93 12.56 9.47
N ASP A 59 -8.91 13.19 8.88
CA ASP A 59 -7.79 13.85 9.54
C ASP A 59 -7.02 12.99 10.56
N THR A 60 -7.13 11.65 10.43
CA THR A 60 -6.64 10.71 11.45
C THR A 60 -5.92 9.50 10.86
N ILE A 61 -6.52 8.79 9.89
CA ILE A 61 -5.97 7.54 9.36
C ILE A 61 -6.00 7.55 7.83
N TRP A 62 -4.86 7.27 7.23
CA TRP A 62 -4.68 7.11 5.80
C TRP A 62 -4.09 5.73 5.49
N THR A 63 -4.45 5.20 4.35
CA THR A 63 -3.86 3.98 3.80
C THR A 63 -3.27 4.30 2.43
N HIS A 64 -2.14 3.69 2.12
CA HIS A 64 -1.55 3.77 0.80
C HIS A 64 -1.29 2.36 0.27
N ASP A 65 -1.91 2.04 -0.85
CA ASP A 65 -1.81 0.74 -1.49
C ASP A 65 -0.94 0.81 -2.76
N GLN A 66 -0.07 -0.17 -2.94
CA GLN A 66 0.73 -0.36 -4.16
C GLN A 66 0.62 -1.82 -4.61
N ILE A 67 0.59 -2.05 -5.93
CA ILE A 67 0.74 -3.41 -6.46
C ILE A 67 2.23 -3.78 -6.46
N GLN A 68 2.54 -4.93 -5.89
CA GLN A 68 3.85 -5.56 -5.91
C GLN A 68 3.79 -6.87 -6.70
N GLY A 69 4.54 -6.91 -7.80
CA GLY A 69 4.73 -8.12 -8.60
C GLY A 69 5.95 -8.91 -8.13
N VAL A 70 5.78 -10.21 -7.96
CA VAL A 70 6.86 -11.19 -7.71
C VAL A 70 6.65 -12.35 -8.69
N VAL A 71 7.61 -12.59 -9.58
CA VAL A 71 7.55 -13.60 -10.64
C VAL A 71 6.26 -13.47 -11.49
N ASN A 72 5.23 -14.26 -11.21
CA ASN A 72 3.95 -14.34 -11.91
C ASN A 72 2.75 -13.94 -11.02
N VAL A 73 2.99 -13.44 -9.80
CA VAL A 73 1.94 -13.06 -8.86
C VAL A 73 2.01 -11.56 -8.59
N ASN A 74 0.85 -10.89 -8.67
CA ASN A 74 0.68 -9.51 -8.25
C ASN A 74 -0.13 -9.47 -6.95
N VAL A 75 0.45 -8.91 -5.90
CA VAL A 75 -0.23 -8.71 -4.61
C VAL A 75 -0.35 -7.22 -4.29
N PRO A 76 -1.49 -6.75 -3.77
CA PRO A 76 -1.56 -5.43 -3.16
C PRO A 76 -0.80 -5.45 -1.83
N VAL A 77 0.11 -4.49 -1.66
CA VAL A 77 0.77 -4.22 -0.38
C VAL A 77 0.29 -2.87 0.14
N ARG A 78 0.09 -2.79 1.47
CA ARG A 78 -0.49 -1.63 2.14
C ARG A 78 0.46 -1.07 3.18
N GLN A 79 0.60 0.24 3.21
CA GLN A 79 1.00 0.97 4.41
C GLN A 79 -0.19 1.68 5.04
N THR A 80 -0.11 1.93 6.34
CA THR A 80 -1.10 2.71 7.09
C THR A 80 -0.40 3.83 7.84
N VAL A 81 -0.91 5.05 7.71
CA VAL A 81 -0.40 6.24 8.39
C VAL A 81 -1.46 6.70 9.38
N ILE A 82 -1.06 6.91 10.63
CA ILE A 82 -1.93 7.31 11.73
C ILE A 82 -1.39 8.61 12.32
N ARG A 83 -2.25 9.62 12.47
CA ARG A 83 -1.93 10.84 13.20
C ARG A 83 -1.88 10.57 14.69
N LEU A 84 -0.83 11.03 15.34
CA LEU A 84 -0.66 10.91 16.79
C LEU A 84 -1.31 12.09 17.52
N ARG A 85 -1.94 11.82 18.67
CA ARG A 85 -2.50 12.87 19.54
C ARG A 85 -1.44 13.87 20.02
N SER A 86 -0.21 13.39 20.23
CA SER A 86 0.96 14.18 20.59
C SER A 86 1.58 14.96 19.41
N GLY A 87 0.91 15.01 18.26
CA GLY A 87 1.47 15.52 17.00
C GLY A 87 2.43 14.53 16.33
N GLY A 88 2.59 14.67 15.03
CA GLY A 88 3.36 13.77 14.16
C GLY A 88 2.57 12.57 13.65
N LEU A 89 3.27 11.72 12.90
CA LEU A 89 2.70 10.55 12.23
C LEU A 89 3.34 9.25 12.71
N TRP A 90 2.55 8.19 12.71
CA TRP A 90 2.98 6.81 12.91
C TRP A 90 2.70 6.02 11.63
N VAL A 91 3.72 5.35 11.09
CA VAL A 91 3.63 4.63 9.81
C VAL A 91 3.79 3.13 10.06
N HIS A 92 2.86 2.34 9.55
CA HIS A 92 2.87 0.89 9.62
C HIS A 92 3.07 0.27 8.25
N ASN A 93 3.98 -0.71 8.16
CA ASN A 93 4.31 -1.46 6.95
C ASN A 93 4.55 -0.56 5.72
N PRO A 94 5.58 0.29 5.73
CA PRO A 94 5.93 1.14 4.58
C PRO A 94 5.90 0.37 3.26
N VAL A 95 5.42 1.02 2.21
CA VAL A 95 5.49 0.51 0.83
C VAL A 95 6.58 1.25 0.06
N ALA A 96 6.77 0.97 -1.22
CA ALA A 96 7.92 1.51 -1.96
C ALA A 96 7.86 3.04 -2.02
N PRO A 97 8.95 3.74 -1.65
CA PRO A 97 9.00 5.21 -1.62
C PRO A 97 9.21 5.79 -3.01
N THR A 98 8.21 5.59 -3.86
CA THR A 98 8.12 6.28 -5.14
C THR A 98 8.05 7.80 -4.89
N PRO A 99 8.56 8.64 -5.81
CA PRO A 99 8.41 10.10 -5.71
C PRO A 99 6.96 10.54 -5.45
N GLN A 100 5.99 9.86 -6.07
CA GLN A 100 4.55 10.08 -5.82
C GLN A 100 4.20 9.88 -4.33
N LEU A 101 4.64 8.77 -3.73
CA LEU A 101 4.35 8.48 -2.33
C LEU A 101 5.06 9.46 -1.40
N ILE A 102 6.33 9.79 -1.69
CA ILE A 102 7.07 10.76 -0.88
C ILE A 102 6.33 12.09 -0.83
N LYS A 103 5.81 12.57 -1.98
CA LYS A 103 5.00 13.79 -2.02
C LYS A 103 3.76 13.69 -1.14
N MET A 104 3.01 12.59 -1.23
CA MET A 104 1.83 12.35 -0.38
C MET A 104 2.19 12.35 1.12
N MET A 105 3.33 11.75 1.49
CA MET A 105 3.80 11.74 2.87
C MET A 105 4.20 13.14 3.35
N ARG A 106 4.91 13.93 2.53
CA ARG A 106 5.26 15.32 2.85
C ARG A 106 4.03 16.18 3.08
N GLU A 107 2.98 16.02 2.28
CA GLU A 107 1.70 16.72 2.48
C GLU A 107 1.02 16.36 3.82
N LEU A 108 1.24 15.16 4.35
CA LEU A 108 0.76 14.79 5.69
C LEU A 108 1.66 15.35 6.78
N GLU A 109 2.98 15.32 6.57
CA GLU A 109 3.96 15.86 7.52
C GLU A 109 3.81 17.38 7.71
N ASP A 110 3.60 18.12 6.62
CA ASP A 110 3.38 19.56 6.64
C ASP A 110 2.12 19.95 7.46
N ARG A 111 1.09 19.09 7.45
CA ARG A 111 -0.18 19.32 8.13
C ARG A 111 -0.20 18.86 9.59
N TYR A 112 0.40 17.71 9.87
CA TYR A 112 0.22 17.02 11.15
C TYR A 112 1.52 16.81 11.93
N GLY A 113 2.67 17.18 11.36
CA GLY A 113 4.00 17.02 11.94
C GLY A 113 4.75 15.80 11.38
N PRO A 114 6.05 15.67 11.70
CA PRO A 114 6.93 14.65 11.10
C PRO A 114 6.52 13.23 11.44
N VAL A 115 6.96 12.25 10.65
CA VAL A 115 6.92 10.84 11.04
C VAL A 115 7.77 10.63 12.29
N LYS A 116 7.13 10.19 13.38
CA LYS A 116 7.79 9.89 14.67
C LYS A 116 8.18 8.44 14.81
N HIS A 117 7.41 7.55 14.18
CA HIS A 117 7.55 6.11 14.35
C HIS A 117 7.26 5.39 13.04
N ILE A 118 8.10 4.42 12.73
CA ILE A 118 7.89 3.47 11.64
C ILE A 118 7.87 2.08 12.26
N VAL A 119 6.78 1.35 12.06
CA VAL A 119 6.59 -0.01 12.59
C VAL A 119 6.46 -0.98 11.44
N LEU A 120 7.27 -2.03 11.50
CA LEU A 120 7.19 -3.17 10.62
C LEU A 120 6.42 -4.29 11.33
N GLY A 121 5.17 -4.51 10.95
CA GLY A 121 4.29 -5.54 11.49
C GLY A 121 4.44 -6.92 10.83
N THR A 122 5.47 -7.14 10.02
CA THR A 122 5.67 -8.41 9.30
C THR A 122 7.13 -8.74 9.11
N VAL A 123 7.45 -10.04 9.11
CA VAL A 123 8.77 -10.55 8.70
C VAL A 123 8.88 -10.75 7.19
N ALA A 124 7.81 -10.49 6.45
CA ALA A 124 7.74 -10.70 5.02
C ALA A 124 8.59 -9.67 4.27
N LEU A 125 9.28 -10.13 3.22
CA LEU A 125 10.36 -9.40 2.56
C LEU A 125 9.86 -8.16 1.80
N GLU A 126 8.62 -8.20 1.33
CA GLU A 126 7.96 -7.12 0.60
C GLU A 126 7.91 -5.79 1.36
N HIS A 127 7.91 -5.82 2.70
CA HIS A 127 7.89 -4.63 3.54
C HIS A 127 9.24 -4.34 4.23
N LYS A 128 10.22 -5.25 4.13
CA LYS A 128 11.56 -5.06 4.71
C LYS A 128 12.41 -4.08 3.91
N ALA A 129 12.30 -4.14 2.58
CA ALA A 129 13.09 -3.31 1.67
C ALA A 129 12.75 -1.81 1.75
N THR A 130 11.57 -1.51 2.25
CA THR A 130 10.96 -0.17 2.30
C THR A 130 11.02 0.44 3.70
N LEU A 131 11.60 -0.30 4.65
CA LEU A 131 11.81 0.17 6.01
C LEU A 131 12.86 1.29 6.03
N GLY A 132 12.49 2.45 6.57
CA GLY A 132 13.39 3.63 6.68
C GLY A 132 13.32 4.62 5.52
N ALA A 133 12.28 4.56 4.70
CA ALA A 133 12.13 5.46 3.56
C ALA A 133 11.72 6.91 3.91
N PHE A 134 11.34 7.16 5.16
CA PHE A 134 10.83 8.43 5.65
C PHE A 134 11.57 8.82 6.93
#